data_AF-A0A4V1ZS94-F1
#
_entry.id   AF-A0A4V1ZS94-F1
#
_cell.length_a   1.000
_cell.length_b   1.000
_cell.length_c   1.000
_cell.angle_alpha   90.00
_cell.angle_beta   90.00
_cell.angle_gamma   90.00
#
_symmetry.space_group_name_H-M   'P 1'
#
loop_
_entity.id
_entity.type
_entity.pdbx_description
1 polymer ?
#
loop_
_entity_poly.entity_id
_entity_poly.type
_entity_poly.pdbx_seq_one_letter_code
_entity_poly.pdbx_strand_id
1 'polypeptide(L)'
;MLYPSLPTGPAGGVPPFIRFRRGCAFAVLLLSSLTSLGQVAALRATAPPKPTAPRAAQSKPIAVHGRTTVDFAKGFTISYVPGGKVLTILSPFEQKTTATRYLLVPRGAARPAGYADAIVIETPIRTPVGLSSM
;
A
#
# COMPACT_ATOMS: atom_id res chain seq x y z
N MET A 1 7.72 25.29 -46.39
CA MET A 1 8.24 25.76 -45.09
C MET A 1 9.11 24.67 -44.50
N LEU A 2 10.40 24.94 -44.37
CA LEU A 2 11.43 23.99 -43.91
C LEU A 2 11.53 24.04 -42.37
N TYR A 3 11.40 22.91 -41.70
CA TYR A 3 11.71 22.77 -40.28
C TYR A 3 13.24 22.64 -40.09
N PRO A 4 13.87 23.38 -39.18
CA PRO A 4 15.22 23.06 -38.74
C PRO A 4 15.17 21.91 -37.71
N SER A 5 16.04 20.93 -37.92
CA SER A 5 16.33 19.81 -37.03
C SER A 5 17.01 20.28 -35.73
N LEU A 6 16.57 19.74 -34.60
CA LEU A 6 17.19 19.95 -33.29
C LEU A 6 18.46 19.09 -33.16
N PRO A 7 19.58 19.63 -32.60
CA PRO A 7 20.78 18.85 -32.37
C PRO A 7 20.65 17.92 -31.16
N THR A 8 21.12 16.69 -31.35
CA THR A 8 21.31 15.64 -30.34
C THR A 8 22.44 16.05 -29.39
N GLY A 9 22.13 16.28 -28.11
CA GLY A 9 23.12 16.49 -27.05
C GLY A 9 23.63 15.16 -26.47
N PRO A 10 24.94 15.01 -26.22
CA PRO A 10 25.51 13.76 -25.73
C PRO A 10 25.24 13.51 -24.25
N ALA A 11 25.27 12.21 -23.92
CA ALA A 11 25.23 11.63 -22.59
C ALA A 11 26.32 12.18 -21.66
N GLY A 12 26.01 12.25 -20.37
CA GLY A 12 27.01 12.45 -19.31
C GLY A 12 26.41 12.74 -17.95
N GLY A 13 26.65 11.86 -16.98
CA GLY A 13 26.41 12.17 -15.56
C GLY A 13 25.99 10.98 -14.70
N VAL A 14 26.83 9.96 -14.56
CA VAL A 14 26.72 9.01 -13.44
C VAL A 14 27.47 9.64 -12.25
N PRO A 15 26.83 9.90 -11.10
CA PRO A 15 27.59 10.15 -9.88
C PRO A 15 28.08 8.83 -9.29
N PRO A 16 29.38 8.68 -8.98
CA PRO A 16 29.88 7.55 -8.23
C PRO A 16 30.01 7.92 -6.73
N PHE A 17 29.92 6.90 -5.87
CA PHE A 17 30.22 6.91 -4.43
C PHE A 17 29.20 7.65 -3.56
N ILE A 18 28.71 7.08 -2.45
CA ILE A 18 29.44 6.89 -1.19
C ILE A 18 28.93 5.63 -0.46
N ARG A 19 29.88 4.77 -0.07
CA ARG A 19 29.71 3.77 0.99
C ARG A 19 29.70 4.48 2.36
N PHE A 20 28.76 4.17 3.24
CA PHE A 20 28.97 4.28 4.69
C PHE A 20 28.10 3.25 5.41
N ARG A 21 28.65 2.09 5.79
CA ARG A 21 29.34 1.74 7.05
C ARG A 21 28.40 1.59 8.27
N ARG A 22 28.43 0.36 8.83
CA ARG A 22 28.31 -0.01 10.26
C ARG A 22 26.95 0.27 10.92
N GLY A 23 26.29 -0.67 11.58
CA GLY A 23 26.79 -1.76 12.41
C GLY A 23 26.31 -1.49 13.85
N CYS A 24 25.40 -2.30 14.37
CA CYS A 24 25.13 -2.47 15.80
C CYS A 24 24.41 -3.81 16.01
N ALA A 25 25.19 -4.89 15.96
CA ALA A 25 24.92 -6.02 16.85
C ALA A 25 25.44 -5.60 18.22
N PHE A 26 24.62 -5.68 19.28
CA PHE A 26 25.00 -5.90 20.69
C PHE A 26 23.81 -5.53 21.58
N ALA A 27 23.11 -6.54 22.11
CA ALA A 27 22.51 -6.53 23.46
C ALA A 27 21.92 -7.91 23.74
N VAL A 28 22.84 -8.85 23.92
CA VAL A 28 22.62 -10.17 24.48
C VAL A 28 22.38 -10.03 26.00
N LEU A 29 21.48 -10.87 26.53
CA LEU A 29 21.36 -11.29 27.93
C LEU A 29 21.04 -10.23 28.99
N LEU A 30 19.79 -10.27 29.48
CA LEU A 30 19.49 -9.97 30.88
C LEU A 30 18.43 -10.97 31.42
N LEU A 31 18.92 -11.86 32.30
CA LEU A 31 18.26 -12.49 33.45
C LEU A 31 16.87 -13.12 33.21
N SER A 32 16.65 -14.44 33.11
CA SER A 32 17.05 -15.57 33.99
C SER A 32 16.77 -15.36 35.49
N SER A 33 15.49 -15.43 35.87
CA SER A 33 14.96 -15.80 37.21
C SER A 33 13.45 -15.56 37.20
N LEU A 34 12.53 -16.36 37.74
CA LEU A 34 12.61 -17.42 38.73
C LEU A 34 11.24 -18.13 38.72
N THR A 35 11.24 -19.46 38.83
CA THR A 35 10.27 -20.28 39.58
C THR A 35 8.76 -19.96 39.54
N SER A 36 7.97 -20.90 39.01
CA SER A 36 6.95 -21.52 39.86
C SER A 36 6.66 -22.95 39.40
N LEU A 37 7.05 -23.90 40.26
CA LEU A 37 6.67 -25.29 40.25
C LEU A 37 5.32 -25.37 40.97
N GLY A 38 4.23 -25.73 40.28
CA GLY A 38 2.87 -25.64 40.82
C GLY A 38 1.92 -26.72 40.29
N GLN A 39 2.09 -27.92 40.84
CA GLN A 39 1.08 -28.92 41.21
C GLN A 39 0.16 -29.62 40.18
N VAL A 40 0.18 -30.93 40.37
CA VAL A 40 -0.69 -31.99 39.87
C VAL A 40 -2.12 -31.85 40.43
N ALA A 41 -3.14 -31.99 39.57
CA ALA A 41 -4.42 -32.61 39.95
C ALA A 41 -5.21 -32.99 38.69
N ALA A 42 -5.25 -34.29 38.40
CA ALA A 42 -6.21 -34.86 37.48
C ALA A 42 -7.62 -34.77 38.11
N LEU A 43 -8.49 -33.94 37.53
CA LEU A 43 -9.94 -34.07 37.70
C LEU A 43 -10.57 -34.35 36.34
N ARG A 44 -11.00 -35.60 36.22
CA ARG A 44 -11.88 -36.11 35.19
C ARG A 44 -13.30 -35.60 35.48
N ALA A 45 -13.85 -34.70 34.67
CA ALA A 45 -15.30 -34.52 34.57
C ALA A 45 -15.71 -33.66 33.36
N THR A 46 -16.55 -34.26 32.52
CA THR A 46 -17.59 -33.66 31.66
C THR A 46 -17.17 -32.66 30.58
N ALA A 47 -17.21 -33.14 29.33
CA ALA A 47 -17.21 -32.33 28.13
C ALA A 47 -18.37 -31.30 28.16
N PRO A 48 -18.10 -29.99 28.02
CA PRO A 48 -19.14 -29.00 27.80
C PRO A 48 -19.67 -29.12 26.36
N PRO A 49 -20.96 -28.86 26.11
CA PRO A 49 -21.45 -28.71 24.74
C PRO A 49 -20.73 -27.53 24.12
N LYS A 50 -19.90 -27.81 23.10
CA LYS A 50 -19.17 -26.82 22.29
C LYS A 50 -20.16 -25.74 21.84
N PRO A 51 -20.13 -24.52 22.42
CA PRO A 51 -20.89 -23.42 21.88
C PRO A 51 -20.29 -23.12 20.52
N THR A 52 -21.09 -23.25 19.46
CA THR A 52 -20.71 -22.79 18.12
C THR A 52 -20.63 -21.27 18.19
N ALA A 53 -19.47 -20.78 18.63
CA ALA A 53 -19.10 -19.38 18.52
C ALA A 53 -19.21 -19.00 17.03
N PRO A 54 -19.87 -17.88 16.69
CA PRO A 54 -19.82 -17.37 15.32
C PRO A 54 -18.35 -17.25 14.95
N ARG A 55 -17.97 -17.93 13.87
CA ARG A 55 -16.61 -17.90 13.33
C ARG A 55 -16.23 -16.44 13.13
N ALA A 56 -15.48 -15.90 14.09
CA ALA A 56 -14.90 -14.57 14.00
C ALA A 56 -14.24 -14.51 12.62
N ALA A 57 -14.74 -13.62 11.78
CA ALA A 57 -14.25 -13.44 10.43
C ALA A 57 -12.75 -13.24 10.54
N GLN A 58 -11.99 -14.27 10.16
CA GLN A 58 -10.54 -14.20 10.10
C GLN A 58 -10.22 -13.19 9.02
N SER A 59 -10.09 -11.92 9.40
CA SER A 59 -9.66 -10.85 8.51
C SER A 59 -8.22 -11.15 8.15
N LYS A 60 -8.02 -11.93 7.08
CA LYS A 60 -6.72 -12.18 6.48
C LYS A 60 -6.03 -10.81 6.34
N PRO A 61 -4.86 -10.60 6.97
CA PRO A 61 -4.20 -9.32 6.89
C PRO A 61 -3.95 -9.01 5.42
N ILE A 62 -4.47 -7.88 4.96
CA ILE A 62 -4.26 -7.41 3.59
C ILE A 62 -2.77 -7.19 3.45
N ALA A 63 -2.11 -8.03 2.64
CA ALA A 63 -0.69 -7.89 2.37
C ALA A 63 -0.43 -6.50 1.79
N VAL A 64 0.33 -5.69 2.51
CA VAL A 64 0.71 -4.34 2.07
C VAL A 64 1.77 -4.51 0.99
N HIS A 65 1.35 -4.58 -0.26
CA HIS A 65 2.27 -4.51 -1.39
C HIS A 65 2.92 -3.11 -1.45
N GLY A 66 4.20 -3.07 -1.82
CA GLY A 66 5.09 -1.92 -1.66
C GLY A 66 4.58 -0.58 -2.20
N ARG A 67 5.14 0.50 -1.64
CA ARG A 67 4.95 1.86 -2.15
C ARG A 67 5.85 2.08 -3.37
N THR A 68 5.35 2.87 -4.31
CA THR A 68 6.09 3.31 -5.51
C THR A 68 6.16 4.83 -5.57
N THR A 69 7.15 5.35 -6.27
CA THR A 69 7.27 6.76 -6.67
C THR A 69 6.75 6.96 -8.09
N VAL A 70 6.49 8.22 -8.45
CA VAL A 70 6.04 8.64 -9.78
C VAL A 70 7.15 9.48 -10.39
N ASP A 71 7.74 9.00 -11.47
CA ASP A 71 8.93 9.64 -12.06
C ASP A 71 8.59 10.55 -13.25
N PHE A 72 7.58 10.18 -14.05
CA PHE A 72 7.33 10.82 -15.36
C PHE A 72 5.95 11.49 -15.50
N ALA A 73 4.97 11.14 -14.67
CA ALA A 73 3.62 11.68 -14.79
C ALA A 73 3.48 13.02 -14.06
N LYS A 74 3.08 14.07 -14.80
CA LYS A 74 2.78 15.41 -14.26
C LYS A 74 1.29 15.53 -13.93
N GLY A 75 0.97 16.42 -12.97
CA GLY A 75 -0.43 16.63 -12.55
C GLY A 75 -1.05 15.40 -11.89
N PHE A 76 -0.24 14.50 -11.37
CA PHE A 76 -0.65 13.20 -10.87
C PHE A 76 -0.05 12.98 -9.47
N THR A 77 -0.85 12.50 -8.53
CA THR A 77 -0.39 12.22 -7.16
C THR A 77 -1.04 10.96 -6.60
N ILE A 78 -0.22 10.13 -5.94
CA ILE A 78 -0.68 8.93 -5.22
C ILE A 78 -0.47 9.15 -3.72
N SER A 79 -1.56 9.10 -2.96
CA SER A 79 -1.54 9.05 -1.50
C SER A 79 -1.93 7.67 -0.98
N TYR A 80 -1.21 7.16 0.01
CA TYR A 80 -1.48 5.86 0.60
C TYR A 80 -2.26 6.05 1.89
N VAL A 81 -3.43 5.41 1.98
CA VAL A 81 -4.34 5.50 3.13
C VAL A 81 -4.60 4.11 3.68
N PRO A 82 -5.06 3.97 4.93
CA PRO A 82 -5.53 2.69 5.44
C PRO A 82 -6.59 2.09 4.51
N GLY A 83 -6.38 0.85 4.06
CA GLY A 83 -7.34 0.14 3.20
C GLY A 83 -7.29 0.48 1.70
N GLY A 84 -6.39 1.36 1.24
CA GLY A 84 -6.31 1.65 -0.19
C GLY A 84 -5.32 2.73 -0.62
N LYS A 85 -5.47 3.22 -1.85
CA LYS A 85 -4.68 4.32 -2.40
C LYS A 85 -5.62 5.37 -2.99
N VAL A 86 -5.29 6.64 -2.81
CA VAL A 86 -6.00 7.75 -3.41
C VAL A 86 -5.14 8.31 -4.54
N LEU A 87 -5.70 8.31 -5.74
CA LEU A 87 -5.16 8.92 -6.94
C LEU A 87 -5.81 10.28 -7.13
N THR A 88 -5.00 11.30 -7.36
CA THR A 88 -5.50 12.63 -7.75
C THR A 88 -4.89 12.99 -9.10
N ILE A 89 -5.74 13.35 -10.05
CA ILE A 89 -5.36 13.77 -11.41
C ILE A 89 -5.85 15.20 -11.60
N LEU A 90 -4.92 16.10 -11.93
CA LEU A 90 -5.22 17.48 -12.30
C LEU A 90 -5.51 17.52 -13.81
N SER A 91 -6.71 17.95 -14.19
CA SER A 91 -7.06 18.18 -15.59
C SER A 91 -6.44 19.49 -16.08
N PRO A 92 -5.54 19.46 -17.08
CA PRO A 92 -4.94 20.67 -17.62
C PRO A 92 -5.80 21.33 -18.70
N PHE A 93 -6.89 20.70 -19.14
CA PHE A 93 -7.62 21.08 -20.35
C PHE A 93 -8.75 22.10 -20.10
N GLU A 94 -9.06 22.41 -18.85
CA GLU A 94 -10.10 23.37 -18.48
C GLU A 94 -9.49 24.73 -18.15
N GLN A 95 -10.26 25.82 -18.35
CA GLN A 95 -9.86 27.18 -17.95
C GLN A 95 -9.58 27.29 -16.44
N LYS A 96 -10.17 26.40 -15.64
CA LYS A 96 -9.92 26.24 -14.21
C LYS A 96 -9.39 24.84 -13.97
N THR A 97 -8.23 24.72 -13.32
CA THR A 97 -7.65 23.42 -12.98
C THR A 97 -8.58 22.66 -12.03
N THR A 98 -9.22 21.62 -12.55
CA THR A 98 -10.10 20.72 -11.78
C THR A 98 -9.31 19.47 -11.38
N ALA A 99 -9.43 19.05 -10.12
CA ALA A 99 -8.80 17.84 -9.61
C ALA A 99 -9.83 16.70 -9.53
N THR A 100 -9.56 15.60 -10.23
CA THR A 100 -10.37 14.39 -10.18
C THR A 100 -9.72 13.37 -9.24
N ARG A 101 -10.51 12.81 -8.32
CA ARG A 101 -10.04 11.83 -7.35
C ARG A 101 -10.55 10.42 -7.65
N TYR A 102 -9.65 9.45 -7.59
CA TYR A 102 -9.97 8.03 -7.67
C TYR A 102 -9.49 7.30 -6.41
N LEU A 103 -10.31 6.39 -5.91
CA LEU A 103 -10.01 5.59 -4.73
C LEU A 103 -9.78 4.14 -5.16
N LEU A 104 -8.53 3.71 -5.11
CA LEU A 104 -8.15 2.33 -5.37
C LEU A 104 -8.37 1.49 -4.11
N VAL A 105 -9.37 0.61 -4.13
CA VAL A 105 -9.76 -0.23 -2.99
C VAL A 105 -9.55 -1.70 -3.36
N PRO A 106 -8.89 -2.52 -2.52
CA PRO A 106 -8.85 -3.96 -2.73
C PRO A 106 -10.25 -4.56 -2.76
N ARG A 107 -10.50 -5.51 -3.68
CA ARG A 107 -11.80 -6.19 -3.76
C ARG A 107 -12.15 -6.86 -2.42
N GLY A 108 -13.39 -6.65 -1.99
CA GLY A 108 -13.88 -7.18 -0.70
C GLY A 108 -13.44 -6.38 0.52
N ALA A 109 -12.62 -5.33 0.37
CA ALA A 109 -12.34 -4.39 1.45
C ALA A 109 -13.43 -3.30 1.52
N ALA A 110 -13.65 -2.78 2.73
CA ALA A 110 -14.56 -1.66 2.92
C ALA A 110 -13.99 -0.37 2.29
N ARG A 111 -14.87 0.49 1.78
CA ARG A 111 -14.50 1.80 1.24
C ARG A 111 -13.95 2.69 2.37
N PRO A 112 -12.73 3.25 2.24
CA PRO A 112 -12.24 4.28 3.15
C PRO A 112 -13.19 5.49 3.24
N ALA A 113 -13.45 5.96 4.46
CA ALA A 113 -14.27 7.14 4.71
C ALA A 113 -13.56 8.43 4.25
N GLY A 114 -14.32 9.51 4.04
CA GLY A 114 -13.77 10.84 3.72
C GLY A 114 -13.50 11.12 2.24
N TYR A 115 -13.86 10.20 1.35
CA TYR A 115 -13.66 10.31 -0.11
C TYR A 115 -14.96 10.12 -0.88
N ALA A 116 -16.05 10.80 -0.51
CA ALA A 116 -17.39 10.60 -1.08
C ALA A 116 -17.47 10.93 -2.58
N ASP A 117 -16.77 11.98 -3.00
CA ASP A 117 -16.64 12.48 -4.37
C ASP A 117 -15.64 11.69 -5.23
N ALA A 118 -14.85 10.80 -4.63
CA ALA A 118 -13.88 10.00 -5.37
C ALA A 118 -14.56 8.82 -6.08
N ILE A 119 -14.13 8.57 -7.31
CA ILE A 119 -14.55 7.40 -8.09
C ILE A 119 -13.82 6.17 -7.54
N VAL A 120 -14.57 5.15 -7.12
CA VAL A 120 -13.99 3.92 -6.56
C VAL A 120 -13.58 2.98 -7.69
N ILE A 121 -12.32 2.54 -7.67
CA ILE A 121 -11.78 1.52 -8.58
C ILE A 121 -11.34 0.34 -7.74
N GLU A 122 -11.92 -0.82 -8.03
CA GLU A 122 -11.56 -2.07 -7.38
C GLU A 122 -10.22 -2.62 -7.89
N THR A 123 -9.39 -3.12 -6.98
CA THR A 123 -8.07 -3.72 -7.28
C THR A 123 -7.99 -5.19 -6.83
N PRO A 124 -7.32 -6.08 -7.60
CA PRO A 124 -6.66 -5.82 -8.87
C PRO A 124 -7.64 -5.58 -10.02
N ILE A 125 -7.25 -4.72 -10.97
CA ILE A 125 -8.01 -4.48 -12.21
C ILE A 125 -7.98 -5.78 -13.03
N ARG A 126 -9.15 -6.24 -13.47
CA ARG A 126 -9.27 -7.48 -14.26
C ARG A 126 -9.21 -7.26 -15.76
N THR A 127 -9.81 -6.16 -16.23
CA THR A 127 -9.94 -5.88 -17.65
C THR A 127 -9.89 -4.37 -17.85
N PRO A 128 -8.79 -3.82 -18.40
CA PRO A 128 -8.77 -2.44 -18.86
C PRO A 128 -9.48 -2.36 -20.23
N VAL A 129 -10.26 -1.30 -20.43
CA VAL A 129 -10.84 -0.97 -21.74
C VAL A 129 -10.28 0.39 -22.14
N GLY A 130 -9.56 0.44 -23.26
CA GLY A 130 -9.10 1.67 -23.87
C GLY A 130 -10.13 2.17 -24.87
N LEU A 131 -10.50 3.45 -24.75
CA LEU A 131 -11.28 4.15 -25.76
C LEU A 131 -10.37 5.16 -26.45
N SER A 132 -10.40 5.20 -27.78
CA SER A 132 -9.76 6.26 -28.55
C SER A 132 -10.82 7.21 -29.09
N SER A 133 -10.55 8.51 -29.04
CA SER A 133 -11.30 9.53 -29.77
C SER A 133 -10.40 10.15 -30.84
N MET A 134 -10.99 10.57 -31.95
CA MET A 134 -10.33 11.44 -32.94
C MET A 134 -10.45 12.91 -32.55
#